data_AF-A0A5B0RY66-F1
#
_entry.id   AF-A0A5B0RY66-F1
#
_cell.length_a   1.000
_cell.length_b   1.000
_cell.length_c   1.000
_cell.angle_alpha   90.00
_cell.angle_beta   90.00
_cell.angle_gamma   90.00
#
_symmetry.space_group_name_H-M   'P 1'
#
loop_
_entity.id
_entity.type
_entity.pdbx_description
1 polymer ?
#
loop_
_entity_poly.entity_id
_entity_poly.type
_entity_poly.pdbx_seq_one_letter_code
_entity_poly.pdbx_strand_id
1 'polypeptide(L)'
;MVAEFNPTLSEKEVGFYCGAIESVFALGQFSTIIFWGKLSDRIGRKPVLIIGLVGVPISTLALGFSSSFWAMMFASSVGGTLNGNAAVIKSMVAEISTTDNQAMAFSLLPTSFAIGAAIGPLLGSA
;
A
#
# COMPACT_ATOMS: atom_id res chain seq x y z
N MET A 1 -13.76 -7.23 11.30
CA MET A 1 -12.96 -8.15 10.47
C MET A 1 -12.07 -9.13 11.26
N VAL A 2 -10.89 -8.75 11.78
CA VAL A 2 -10.06 -9.71 12.57
C VAL A 2 -10.74 -10.12 13.89
N ALA A 3 -11.45 -9.20 14.53
CA ALA A 3 -12.23 -9.46 15.74
C ALA A 3 -13.52 -10.30 15.50
N GLU A 4 -14.04 -10.36 14.27
CA GLU A 4 -15.19 -11.23 13.93
C GLU A 4 -14.78 -12.69 13.77
N PHE A 5 -13.49 -12.94 13.53
CA PHE A 5 -12.98 -14.28 13.30
C PHE A 5 -12.99 -15.15 14.55
N ASN A 6 -12.86 -14.52 15.72
CA ASN A 6 -13.00 -15.18 17.00
C ASN A 6 -13.33 -14.14 18.09
N PRO A 7 -14.59 -14.03 18.55
CA PRO A 7 -15.03 -13.04 19.54
C PRO A 7 -14.44 -13.25 20.95
N THR A 8 -13.53 -14.22 21.13
CA THR A 8 -12.79 -14.48 22.37
C THR A 8 -11.37 -13.91 22.38
N LEU A 9 -10.91 -13.32 21.27
CA LEU A 9 -9.55 -12.75 21.16
C LEU A 9 -9.42 -11.49 22.02
N SER A 10 -8.38 -11.45 22.85
CA SER A 10 -7.99 -10.26 23.60
C SER A 10 -7.53 -9.15 22.64
N GLU A 11 -7.71 -7.87 22.99
CA GLU A 11 -7.23 -6.72 22.18
C GLU A 11 -5.74 -6.86 21.79
N LYS A 12 -4.92 -7.49 22.65
CA LYS A 12 -3.51 -7.80 22.36
C LYS A 12 -3.33 -8.76 21.20
N GLU A 13 -4.17 -9.77 21.08
CA GLU A 13 -4.07 -10.78 20.02
C GLU A 13 -4.53 -10.20 18.69
N VAL A 14 -5.60 -9.38 18.70
CA VAL A 14 -6.04 -8.63 17.51
C VAL A 14 -4.92 -7.71 17.01
N GLY A 15 -4.25 -6.98 17.91
CA GLY A 15 -3.10 -6.15 17.55
C GLY A 15 -1.94 -6.96 16.94
N PHE A 16 -1.63 -8.13 17.50
CA PHE A 16 -0.59 -9.02 16.98
C PHE A 16 -0.92 -9.53 15.56
N TYR A 17 -2.16 -9.96 15.31
CA TYR A 17 -2.59 -10.42 13.99
C TYR A 17 -2.59 -9.30 12.95
N CYS A 18 -3.07 -8.10 13.29
CA CYS A 18 -3.00 -6.93 12.43
C CYS A 18 -1.53 -6.59 12.07
N GLY A 19 -0.64 -6.58 13.06
CA GLY A 19 0.79 -6.34 12.84
C GLY A 19 1.45 -7.41 11.98
N ALA A 20 1.07 -8.68 12.13
CA ALA A 20 1.56 -9.77 11.29
C ALA A 20 1.14 -9.60 9.82
N ILE A 21 -0.12 -9.22 9.58
CA ILE A 21 -0.64 -8.95 8.22
C ILE A 21 0.12 -7.78 7.58
N GLU A 22 0.31 -6.69 8.33
CA GLU A 22 1.05 -5.51 7.86
C GLU A 22 2.53 -5.85 7.58
N SER A 23 3.15 -6.71 8.40
CA SER A 23 4.52 -7.17 8.19
C SER A 23 4.68 -7.96 6.90
N VAL A 24 3.74 -8.87 6.60
CA VAL A 24 3.75 -9.64 5.35
C VAL A 24 3.54 -8.74 4.14
N PHE A 25 2.66 -7.75 4.27
CA PHE A 25 2.47 -6.72 3.24
C PHE A 25 3.74 -5.92 2.98
N ALA A 26 4.43 -5.48 4.04
CA ALA A 26 5.70 -4.74 3.95
C ALA A 26 6.82 -5.59 3.36
N LEU A 27 6.92 -6.88 3.73
CA LEU A 27 7.88 -7.83 3.13
C LEU A 27 7.62 -8.05 1.64
N GLY A 28 6.35 -8.18 1.26
CA GLY A 28 5.92 -8.28 -0.14
C GLY A 28 6.35 -7.05 -0.94
N GLN A 29 6.06 -5.85 -0.41
CA GLN A 29 6.50 -4.60 -1.03
C GLN A 29 8.01 -4.50 -1.15
N PHE A 30 8.74 -4.78 -0.07
CA PHE A 30 10.19 -4.70 -0.06
C PHE A 30 10.83 -5.59 -1.13
N SER A 31 10.28 -6.79 -1.32
CA SER A 31 10.79 -7.76 -2.29
C SER A 31 10.54 -7.33 -3.74
N THR A 32 9.40 -6.67 -4.02
CA THR A 32 9.02 -6.28 -5.38
C THR A 32 9.39 -4.85 -5.76
N ILE A 33 9.82 -4.01 -4.80
CA ILE A 33 10.09 -2.58 -5.05
C ILE A 33 11.18 -2.37 -6.11
N ILE A 34 12.25 -3.17 -6.08
CA ILE A 34 13.34 -3.11 -7.07
C ILE A 34 12.86 -3.59 -8.44
N PHE A 35 12.02 -4.64 -8.46
CA PHE A 35 11.43 -5.16 -9.69
C PHE A 35 10.55 -4.12 -10.37
N TRP A 36 9.65 -3.47 -9.62
CA TRP A 36 8.79 -2.42 -10.15
C TRP A 36 9.54 -1.17 -10.57
N GLY A 37 10.61 -0.80 -9.86
CA GLY A 37 11.51 0.28 -10.29
C GLY A 37 12.12 -0.01 -11.67
N LYS A 38 12.75 -1.18 -11.83
CA LYS A 38 13.33 -1.60 -13.12
C LYS A 38 12.29 -1.75 -14.22
N LEU A 39 11.10 -2.26 -13.89
CA LEU A 39 10.03 -2.42 -14.85
C LEU A 39 9.52 -1.05 -15.31
N SER A 40 9.31 -0.11 -14.38
CA SER A 40 8.93 1.28 -14.66
C SER A 40 9.90 1.98 -15.60
N ASP A 41 11.20 1.75 -15.43
CA ASP A 41 12.21 2.35 -16.32
C ASP A 41 12.19 1.73 -17.73
N ARG A 42 11.70 0.49 -17.90
CA ARG A 42 11.60 -0.19 -19.21
C ARG A 42 10.30 0.06 -19.97
N ILE A 43 9.15 -0.01 -19.29
CA ILE A 43 7.81 0.10 -19.93
C ILE A 43 7.21 1.51 -19.85
N GLY A 44 7.93 2.43 -19.21
CA GLY A 44 7.46 3.77 -18.89
C GLY A 44 6.80 3.82 -17.50
N ARG A 45 6.92 4.98 -16.84
CA ARG A 45 6.44 5.16 -15.46
C ARG A 45 4.92 5.16 -15.33
N LYS A 46 4.20 5.59 -16.38
CA LYS A 46 2.74 5.79 -16.36
C LYS A 46 1.94 4.47 -16.32
N PRO A 47 2.24 3.44 -17.14
CA PRO A 47 1.56 2.13 -17.04
C PRO A 47 1.78 1.43 -15.70
N VAL A 48 3.00 1.50 -15.14
CA VAL A 48 3.31 0.88 -13.84
C VAL A 48 2.49 1.52 -12.72
N LEU A 49 2.39 2.86 -12.70
CA LEU A 49 1.55 3.54 -11.72
C LEU A 49 0.09 3.13 -11.82
N ILE A 50 -0.47 3.04 -13.03
CA ILE A 50 -1.86 2.63 -13.23
C ILE A 50 -2.09 1.20 -12.72
N ILE A 51 -1.16 0.27 -12.99
CA ILE A 51 -1.27 -1.11 -12.52
C ILE A 51 -1.28 -1.16 -10.98
N GLY A 52 -0.39 -0.44 -10.31
CA GLY A 52 -0.40 -0.40 -8.85
C GLY A 52 -1.64 0.32 -8.31
N LEU A 53 -2.10 1.40 -8.97
CA LEU A 53 -3.27 2.17 -8.54
C LEU A 53 -4.58 1.38 -8.69
N VAL A 54 -4.67 0.45 -9.64
CA VAL A 54 -5.78 -0.50 -9.76
C VAL A 54 -5.57 -1.73 -8.87
N GLY A 55 -4.33 -2.18 -8.69
CA GLY A 55 -3.98 -3.32 -7.84
C GLY A 55 -4.33 -3.09 -6.37
N VAL A 56 -4.03 -1.90 -5.84
CA VAL A 56 -4.33 -1.53 -4.44
C VAL A 56 -5.82 -1.70 -4.09
N PRO A 57 -6.79 -1.07 -4.78
CA PRO A 57 -8.21 -1.22 -4.45
C PRO A 57 -8.70 -2.65 -4.65
N ILE A 58 -8.19 -3.40 -5.64
CA ILE A 58 -8.53 -4.81 -5.81
C ILE A 58 -8.07 -5.63 -4.60
N SER A 59 -6.84 -5.42 -4.13
CA SER A 59 -6.32 -6.10 -2.94
C SER A 59 -7.04 -5.66 -1.66
N THR A 60 -7.39 -4.39 -1.52
CA THR A 60 -8.20 -3.89 -0.39
C THR A 60 -9.60 -4.49 -0.39
N LEU A 61 -10.26 -4.61 -1.54
CA LEU A 61 -11.54 -5.29 -1.67
C LEU A 61 -11.41 -6.78 -1.35
N ALA A 62 -10.40 -7.46 -1.89
CA ALA A 62 -10.14 -8.86 -1.59
C ALA A 62 -9.90 -9.09 -0.08
N LEU A 63 -9.23 -8.15 0.59
CA LEU A 63 -9.03 -8.17 2.03
C LEU A 63 -10.35 -7.95 2.79
N GLY A 64 -11.21 -7.04 2.31
CA GLY A 64 -12.54 -6.75 2.87
C GLY A 64 -13.61 -7.84 2.67
N PHE A 65 -13.44 -8.72 1.68
CA PHE A 65 -14.27 -9.92 1.51
C PHE A 65 -13.64 -11.20 2.09
N SER A 66 -12.41 -11.12 2.60
CA SER A 66 -11.68 -12.28 3.10
C SER A 66 -12.24 -12.77 4.43
N SER A 67 -12.87 -13.94 4.41
CA SER A 67 -13.36 -14.63 5.60
C SER A 67 -12.36 -15.67 6.12
N SER A 68 -11.05 -15.46 5.98
CA SER A 68 -10.03 -16.34 6.60
C SER A 68 -8.72 -15.61 6.87
N PHE A 69 -8.10 -15.83 8.03
CA PHE A 69 -6.80 -15.24 8.36
C PHE A 69 -5.73 -15.52 7.28
N TRP A 70 -5.68 -16.76 6.79
CA TRP A 70 -4.79 -17.16 5.70
C TRP A 70 -5.10 -16.44 4.38
N ALA A 71 -6.38 -16.23 4.09
CA ALA A 71 -6.79 -15.48 2.91
C ALA A 71 -6.48 -13.98 3.04
N MET A 72 -6.55 -13.41 4.26
CA MET A 72 -6.10 -12.03 4.53
C MET A 72 -4.58 -11.89 4.34
N MET A 73 -3.79 -12.85 4.84
CA MET A 73 -2.34 -12.87 4.61
C MET A 73 -2.01 -12.99 3.12
N PHE A 74 -2.68 -13.88 2.39
CA PHE A 74 -2.46 -14.05 0.96
C PHE A 74 -2.84 -12.78 0.17
N ALA A 75 -4.02 -12.22 0.43
CA ALA A 75 -4.46 -10.95 -0.18
C ALA A 75 -3.48 -9.80 0.13
N SER A 76 -2.91 -9.78 1.32
CA SER A 76 -1.91 -8.80 1.74
C SER A 76 -0.55 -9.01 1.06
N SER A 77 -0.09 -10.25 0.89
CA SER A 77 1.09 -10.53 0.07
C SER A 77 0.88 -10.06 -1.36
N VAL A 78 -0.26 -10.40 -1.98
CA VAL A 78 -0.57 -9.99 -3.35
C VAL A 78 -0.64 -8.46 -3.43
N GLY A 79 -1.36 -7.79 -2.52
CA GLY A 79 -1.44 -6.33 -2.48
C GLY A 79 -0.09 -5.66 -2.25
N GLY A 80 0.75 -6.23 -1.38
CA GLY A 80 2.11 -5.74 -1.15
C GLY A 80 2.97 -5.89 -2.40
N THR A 81 2.91 -7.05 -3.06
CA THR A 81 3.68 -7.29 -4.30
C THR A 81 3.26 -6.37 -5.45
N LEU A 82 1.99 -5.98 -5.52
CA LEU A 82 1.44 -5.07 -6.53
C LEU A 82 1.67 -3.59 -6.20
N ASN A 83 2.05 -3.26 -4.96
CA ASN A 83 2.22 -1.89 -4.49
C ASN A 83 3.67 -1.39 -4.65
N GLY A 84 4.12 -1.24 -5.90
CA GLY A 84 5.39 -0.57 -6.24
C GLY A 84 5.31 0.96 -6.30
N ASN A 85 4.11 1.52 -6.08
CA ASN A 85 3.80 2.92 -6.37
C ASN A 85 4.65 3.91 -5.56
N ALA A 86 4.99 3.59 -4.31
CA ALA A 86 5.75 4.47 -3.44
C ALA A 86 7.15 4.82 -4.00
N ALA A 87 7.80 3.89 -4.70
CA ALA A 87 9.07 4.14 -5.37
C ALA A 87 8.87 4.88 -6.70
N VAL A 88 7.91 4.44 -7.51
CA VAL A 88 7.67 4.97 -8.86
C VAL A 88 7.20 6.43 -8.82
N ILE A 89 6.35 6.80 -7.86
CA ILE A 89 5.91 8.19 -7.67
C ILE A 89 7.11 9.10 -7.33
N LYS A 90 7.99 8.68 -6.41
CA LYS A 90 9.18 9.46 -6.03
C LYS A 90 10.09 9.68 -7.24
N SER A 91 10.34 8.64 -8.03
CA SER A 91 11.16 8.74 -9.25
C SER A 91 10.48 9.60 -10.33
N MET A 92 9.17 9.50 -10.50
CA MET A 92 8.41 10.34 -11.44
C MET A 92 8.46 11.82 -11.03
N VAL A 93 8.27 12.11 -9.74
CA VAL A 93 8.37 13.48 -9.23
C VAL A 93 9.77 14.02 -9.46
N ALA A 94 10.81 13.23 -9.18
CA ALA A 94 12.20 13.63 -9.44
C ALA A 94 12.47 13.99 -10.90
N GLU A 95 11.91 13.24 -11.85
CA GLU A 95 12.09 13.49 -13.29
C GLU A 95 11.31 14.70 -13.82
N ILE A 96 10.12 14.97 -13.27
CA ILE A 96 9.27 16.09 -13.70
C ILE A 96 9.66 17.39 -12.97
N SER A 97 10.26 17.29 -11.78
CA SER A 97 10.67 18.45 -10.99
C SER A 97 11.97 19.07 -11.52
N THR A 98 11.99 20.40 -11.52
CA THR A 98 13.18 21.24 -11.75
C THR A 98 13.80 21.58 -10.39
N THR A 99 15.10 21.90 -10.34
CA THR A 99 15.81 22.26 -9.08
C THR A 99 15.10 23.32 -8.23
N ASP A 100 14.40 24.27 -8.87
CA ASP A 100 13.68 25.35 -8.18
C ASP A 100 12.36 24.89 -7.55
N ASN A 101 11.72 23.86 -8.09
CA ASN A 101 10.41 23.36 -7.61
C ASN A 101 10.49 22.00 -6.92
N GLN A 102 11.66 21.34 -6.92
CA GLN A 102 11.85 20.01 -6.37
C GLN A 102 11.48 19.92 -4.89
N ALA A 103 11.84 20.93 -4.08
CA ALA A 103 11.47 20.97 -2.67
C ALA A 103 9.95 20.97 -2.46
N MET A 104 9.21 21.71 -3.30
CA MET A 104 7.75 21.76 -3.26
C MET A 104 7.11 20.48 -3.81
N ALA A 105 7.66 19.92 -4.88
CA ALA A 105 7.15 18.70 -5.48
C ALA A 105 7.32 17.49 -4.55
N PHE A 106 8.46 17.40 -3.85
CA PHE A 106 8.71 16.35 -2.87
C PHE A 106 7.92 16.53 -1.57
N SER A 107 7.56 17.77 -1.18
CA SER A 107 6.74 18.00 0.02
C SER A 107 5.28 17.58 -0.18
N LEU A 108 4.77 17.63 -1.41
CA LEU A 108 3.40 17.17 -1.74
C LEU A 108 3.20 15.66 -1.49
N LEU A 109 4.26 14.85 -1.57
CA LEU A 109 4.18 13.40 -1.35
C LEU A 109 3.76 13.05 0.09
N PRO A 110 4.49 13.46 1.15
CA PRO A 110 4.08 13.21 2.53
C PRO A 110 2.80 13.96 2.90
N THR A 111 2.55 15.15 2.34
CA THR A 111 1.28 15.88 2.58
C THR A 111 0.08 15.08 2.08
N SER A 112 0.15 14.52 0.88
CA SER A 112 -0.92 13.69 0.32
C SER A 112 -1.16 12.43 1.16
N PHE A 113 -0.07 11.80 1.63
CA PHE A 113 -0.16 10.65 2.54
C PHE A 113 -0.82 11.03 3.88
N ALA A 114 -0.44 12.16 4.47
CA ALA A 114 -1.03 12.64 5.72
C ALA A 114 -2.53 12.95 5.60
N ILE A 115 -2.95 13.58 4.49
CA ILE A 115 -4.37 13.82 4.19
C ILE A 115 -5.12 12.49 4.08
N GLY A 116 -4.56 11.52 3.35
CA GLY A 116 -5.14 10.18 3.21
C GLY A 116 -5.25 9.46 4.56
N ALA A 117 -4.22 9.54 5.40
CA ALA A 117 -4.21 8.93 6.72
C ALA A 117 -5.20 9.60 7.71
N ALA A 118 -5.52 10.88 7.50
CA ALA A 118 -6.53 11.58 8.29
C ALA A 118 -7.95 11.24 7.84
N ILE A 119 -8.20 11.21 6.53
CA ILE A 119 -9.54 10.94 5.96
C ILE A 119 -9.89 9.46 6.01
N GLY A 120 -8.92 8.56 5.84
CA GLY A 120 -9.12 7.11 5.75
C GLY A 120 -9.88 6.54 6.94
N PRO A 121 -9.43 6.74 8.20
CA PRO A 121 -10.15 6.28 9.38
C PRO A 121 -11.55 6.86 9.50
N LEU A 122 -11.76 8.13 9.12
CA LEU A 122 -13.08 8.79 9.19
C LEU A 122 -14.12 8.11 8.27
N LEU A 123 -13.69 7.63 7.10
CA LEU A 123 -14.56 6.89 6.18
C LEU A 123 -14.74 5.43 6.58
N GLY A 124 -13.76 4.83 7.25
CA GLY A 124 -13.79 3.43 7.67
C GLY A 124 -14.41 3.18 9.05
N SER A 125 -14.56 4.21 9.89
CA SER A 125 -15.18 4.11 11.22
C SER A 125 -16.69 4.32 11.23
N ALA A 126 -17.29 4.61 10.08
CA ALA A 126 -18.75 4.72 9.87
C ALA A 126 -19.32 3.39 9.37
#